data_AF-A0A2V5RGS8-F1
#
_entry.id   AF-A0A2V5RGS8-F1
#
_cell.length_a   1.000
_cell.length_b   1.000
_cell.length_c   1.000
_cell.angle_alpha   90.00
_cell.angle_beta   90.00
_cell.angle_gamma   90.00
#
_symmetry.space_group_name_H-M   'P 1'
#
loop_
_entity.id
_entity.type
_entity.pdbx_description
1 polymer ?
#
loop_
_entity_poly.entity_id
_entity_poly.type
_entity_poly.pdbx_seq_one_letter_code
_entity_poly.pdbx_strand_id
1 'polypeptide(L)'
;MLSARRNRQFASNDEFYTFVDRIAERLRLHGFTSDAERLHTLIHKVAWTTSTELFGELRIALRQTQEEGTLRDKALAYDISLAIDTLDHALSVRTSSASSHTNRPNQAMQRTAPRSDA
;
A
#
# COMPACT_ATOMS: atom_id res chain seq x y z
N MET A 1 -24.41 0.70 13.23
CA MET A 1 -24.16 -0.67 12.72
C MET A 1 -22.67 -0.78 12.43
N LEU A 2 -21.93 -1.46 13.32
CA LEU A 2 -20.50 -1.67 13.19
C LEU A 2 -20.27 -2.69 12.07
N SER A 3 -19.86 -2.22 10.89
CA SER A 3 -19.38 -3.09 9.83
C SER A 3 -18.21 -3.89 10.39
N ALA A 4 -18.41 -5.20 10.54
CA ALA A 4 -17.34 -6.12 10.88
C ALA A 4 -16.23 -5.96 9.84
N ARG A 5 -15.19 -5.16 10.16
CA ARG A 5 -13.92 -5.14 9.44
C ARG A 5 -13.38 -6.56 9.54
N ARG A 6 -13.72 -7.42 8.58
CA ARG A 6 -12.91 -8.62 8.34
C ARG A 6 -11.56 -8.07 7.94
N ASN A 7 -10.63 -8.11 8.90
CA ASN A 7 -9.26 -7.69 8.70
C ASN A 7 -8.60 -8.77 7.82
N ARG A 8 -8.82 -8.67 6.51
CA ARG A 8 -8.20 -9.60 5.56
C ARG A 8 -6.74 -9.22 5.47
N GLN A 9 -5.90 -10.04 6.09
CA GLN A 9 -4.46 -9.91 5.97
C GLN A 9 -4.02 -10.68 4.72
N PHE A 10 -3.29 -10.01 3.83
CA PHE A 10 -2.68 -10.64 2.66
C PHE A 10 -1.31 -11.22 3.08
N ALA A 11 -1.07 -12.48 2.75
CA ALA A 11 0.17 -13.17 3.06
C ALA A 11 1.33 -12.73 2.15
N SER A 12 1.02 -12.23 0.96
CA SER A 12 2.01 -11.76 -0.02
C SER A 12 1.44 -10.68 -0.95
N ASN A 13 2.34 -10.01 -1.68
CA ASN A 13 1.95 -9.09 -2.75
C ASN A 13 1.18 -9.80 -3.87
N ASP A 14 1.54 -11.04 -4.21
CA ASP A 14 0.85 -11.81 -5.25
C ASP A 14 -0.60 -12.12 -4.88
N GLU A 15 -0.86 -12.43 -3.61
CA GLU A 15 -2.22 -12.62 -3.11
C GLU A 15 -3.02 -11.30 -3.20
N PHE A 16 -2.37 -10.19 -2.85
CA PHE A 16 -2.97 -8.86 -2.96
C PHE A 16 -3.26 -8.50 -4.42
N TYR A 17 -2.33 -8.71 -5.35
CA TYR A 17 -2.54 -8.45 -6.78
C TYR A 17 -3.65 -9.32 -7.37
N THR A 18 -3.70 -10.61 -7.00
CA THR A 18 -4.81 -11.50 -7.37
C THR A 18 -6.15 -10.96 -6.86
N PHE A 19 -6.19 -10.36 -5.68
CA PHE A 19 -7.39 -9.73 -5.14
C PHE A 19 -7.78 -8.47 -5.94
N VAL A 20 -6.82 -7.62 -6.31
CA VAL A 20 -7.10 -6.45 -7.14
C VAL A 20 -7.54 -6.85 -8.56
N ASP A 21 -7.01 -7.93 -9.14
CA ASP A 21 -7.51 -8.47 -10.42
C ASP A 21 -8.99 -8.88 -10.34
N ARG A 22 -9.43 -9.44 -9.21
CA ARG A 22 -10.86 -9.76 -9.00
C ARG A 22 -11.72 -8.51 -8.91
N ILE A 23 -11.21 -7.42 -8.32
CA ILE A 23 -11.88 -6.13 -8.33
C ILE A 23 -12.02 -5.63 -9.78
N ALA A 24 -10.94 -5.70 -10.56
CA ALA A 24 -10.95 -5.32 -11.97
C ALA A 24 -12.00 -6.11 -12.77
N GLU A 25 -12.06 -7.43 -12.58
CA GLU A 25 -13.04 -8.27 -13.27
C GLU A 25 -14.49 -7.92 -12.89
N ARG A 26 -14.75 -7.66 -11.61
CA ARG A 26 -16.08 -7.21 -11.17
C ARG A 26 -16.44 -5.84 -11.74
N LEU A 27 -15.48 -4.93 -11.84
CA LEU A 27 -15.69 -3.63 -12.48
C LEU A 27 -16.09 -3.80 -13.96
N ARG A 28 -15.45 -4.71 -14.72
CA ARG A 28 -15.86 -5.03 -16.10
C ARG A 28 -17.29 -5.53 -16.17
N LEU A 29 -17.67 -6.46 -15.29
CA LEU A 29 -19.04 -7.01 -15.24
C LEU A 29 -20.10 -5.94 -14.95
N HIS A 30 -19.74 -4.88 -14.25
CA HIS A 30 -20.62 -3.75 -13.94
C HIS A 30 -20.52 -2.58 -14.93
N GLY A 31 -19.75 -2.73 -16.01
CA GLY A 31 -19.62 -1.72 -17.07
C GLY A 31 -18.53 -0.67 -16.81
N PHE A 32 -17.80 -0.74 -15.69
CA PHE A 32 -16.67 0.13 -15.36
C PHE A 32 -15.38 -0.34 -16.05
N THR A 33 -15.44 -0.47 -17.38
CA THR A 33 -14.37 -1.09 -18.18
C THR A 33 -13.07 -0.26 -18.13
N SER A 34 -13.16 1.06 -18.15
CA SER A 34 -11.98 1.95 -18.08
C SER A 34 -11.23 1.78 -16.76
N ASP A 35 -11.95 1.73 -15.63
CA ASP A 35 -11.36 1.51 -14.31
C ASP A 35 -10.71 0.12 -14.22
N ALA A 36 -11.41 -0.90 -14.72
CA ALA A 36 -10.91 -2.27 -14.73
C ALA A 36 -9.62 -2.40 -15.56
N GLU A 37 -9.58 -1.84 -16.76
CA GLU A 37 -8.41 -1.87 -17.64
C GLU A 37 -7.23 -1.12 -17.05
N ARG A 38 -7.50 -0.03 -16.33
CA ARG A 38 -6.47 0.71 -15.61
C ARG A 38 -5.86 -0.12 -14.48
N LEU A 39 -6.67 -0.75 -13.63
CA LEU A 39 -6.18 -1.63 -12.56
C LEU A 39 -5.38 -2.80 -13.13
N HIS A 40 -5.89 -3.44 -14.17
CA HIS A 40 -5.22 -4.56 -14.84
C HIS A 40 -3.87 -4.14 -15.45
N THR A 41 -3.81 -2.97 -16.08
CA THR A 41 -2.58 -2.42 -16.66
C THR A 41 -1.53 -2.13 -15.58
N LEU A 42 -1.94 -1.55 -14.45
CA LEU A 42 -1.03 -1.27 -13.33
C LEU A 42 -0.37 -2.54 -12.79
N ILE A 43 -1.13 -3.63 -12.65
CA ILE A 43 -0.61 -4.90 -12.12
C ILE A 43 0.30 -5.61 -13.13
N HIS A 44 -0.13 -5.71 -14.39
CA HIS A 44 0.49 -6.63 -15.35
C HIS A 44 1.45 -5.99 -16.34
N LYS A 45 1.36 -4.67 -16.56
CA LYS A 45 2.11 -3.99 -17.63
C LYS A 45 3.13 -2.98 -17.12
N VAL A 46 3.15 -2.69 -15.82
CA VAL A 46 4.14 -1.76 -15.24
C VAL A 46 5.33 -2.57 -14.69
N ALA A 47 6.16 -3.05 -15.62
CA ALA A 47 7.32 -3.90 -15.31
C ALA A 47 8.52 -3.14 -14.69
N TRP A 48 8.43 -1.82 -14.50
CA TRP A 48 9.60 -0.97 -14.20
C TRP A 48 9.48 -0.10 -12.95
N THR A 49 8.33 -0.04 -12.28
CA THR A 49 8.16 0.81 -11.09
C THR A 49 8.57 0.09 -9.82
N THR A 50 9.06 0.85 -8.85
CA THR A 50 9.28 0.29 -7.51
C THR A 50 7.93 -0.11 -6.91
N SER A 51 7.91 -1.16 -6.07
CA SER A 51 6.66 -1.62 -5.42
C SER A 51 5.92 -0.51 -4.66
N THR A 52 6.62 0.54 -4.21
CA THR A 52 6.02 1.71 -3.55
C THR A 52 5.28 2.61 -4.54
N GLU A 53 5.84 2.88 -5.71
CA GLU A 53 5.19 3.68 -6.76
C GLU A 53 3.95 2.96 -7.29
N LEU A 54 4.07 1.65 -7.56
CA LEU A 54 2.92 0.83 -7.95
C LEU A 54 1.80 0.88 -6.89
N PHE A 55 2.14 0.80 -5.60
CA PHE A 55 1.15 0.92 -4.53
C PHE A 55 0.47 2.30 -4.49
N GLY A 56 1.23 3.37 -4.76
CA GLY A 56 0.68 4.71 -4.88
C GLY A 56 -0.32 4.82 -6.04
N GLU A 57 0.05 4.35 -7.22
CA GLU A 57 -0.80 4.38 -8.41
C GLU A 57 -2.07 3.54 -8.25
N LEU A 58 -1.95 2.33 -7.68
CA LEU A 58 -3.11 1.49 -7.37
C LEU A 58 -4.05 2.19 -6.40
N ARG A 59 -3.52 2.89 -5.39
CA ARG A 59 -4.35 3.61 -4.42
C ARG A 59 -5.14 4.73 -5.09
N ILE A 60 -4.49 5.48 -5.98
CA ILE A 60 -5.13 6.58 -6.71
C ILE A 60 -6.24 6.03 -7.62
N ALA A 61 -5.95 4.98 -8.38
CA ALA A 61 -6.92 4.37 -9.28
C ALA A 61 -8.17 3.87 -8.52
N LEU A 62 -7.97 3.15 -7.41
CA LEU A 62 -9.08 2.64 -6.60
C LEU A 62 -9.93 3.75 -5.98
N ARG A 63 -9.32 4.87 -5.54
CA ARG A 63 -10.06 6.02 -5.01
C ARG A 63 -10.89 6.70 -6.09
N GLN A 64 -10.34 6.86 -7.30
CA GLN A 64 -11.08 7.44 -8.42
C GLN A 64 -12.28 6.58 -8.81
N THR A 65 -12.11 5.25 -8.87
CA THR A 65 -13.24 4.33 -9.10
C THR A 65 -14.33 4.45 -8.02
N GLN A 66 -13.96 4.73 -6.77
CA GLN A 66 -14.91 4.95 -5.68
C GLN A 66 -15.65 6.29 -5.77
N GLU A 67 -15.00 7.33 -6.30
CA GLU A 67 -15.56 8.67 -6.48
C GLU A 67 -16.45 8.79 -7.73
N GLU A 68 -16.04 8.14 -8.82
CA GLU A 68 -16.71 8.20 -10.14
C GLU A 68 -17.95 7.29 -10.21
N GLY A 69 -17.98 6.22 -9.40
CA GLY A 69 -19.08 5.27 -9.37
C GLY A 69 -19.90 5.34 -8.08
N THR A 70 -21.20 5.63 -8.17
CA THR A 70 -22.14 5.20 -7.12
C THR A 70 -22.26 3.67 -7.22
N LEU A 71 -21.27 2.95 -6.68
CA LEU A 71 -21.20 1.50 -6.73
C LEU A 71 -22.45 0.94 -6.04
N ARG A 72 -23.42 0.51 -6.85
CA ARG A 72 -24.65 -0.14 -6.35
C ARG A 72 -24.31 -1.47 -5.67
N ASP A 73 -23.23 -2.11 -6.09
CA ASP A 73 -22.70 -3.31 -5.46
C ASP A 73 -21.88 -2.93 -4.21
N LYS A 74 -22.51 -3.11 -3.04
CA LYS A 74 -21.90 -2.87 -1.73
C LYS A 74 -20.70 -3.78 -1.45
N ALA A 75 -20.69 -5.00 -2.01
CA ALA A 75 -19.57 -5.90 -1.84
C ALA A 75 -18.37 -5.44 -2.68
N LEU A 76 -18.60 -4.86 -3.86
CA LEU A 76 -17.52 -4.28 -4.68
C LEU A 76 -16.95 -3.03 -4.02
N ALA A 77 -17.82 -2.15 -3.50
CA ALA A 77 -17.40 -0.97 -2.74
C ALA A 77 -16.58 -1.34 -1.49
N TYR A 78 -16.97 -2.43 -0.81
CA TYR A 78 -16.22 -2.96 0.32
C TYR A 78 -14.83 -3.47 -0.10
N ASP A 79 -14.75 -4.25 -1.17
CA ASP A 79 -13.48 -4.79 -1.67
C ASP A 79 -12.51 -3.68 -2.09
N ILE A 80 -13.01 -2.64 -2.76
CA ILE A 80 -12.23 -1.45 -3.12
C ILE A 80 -11.72 -0.73 -1.86
N SER A 81 -12.58 -0.53 -0.87
CA SER A 81 -12.20 0.12 0.39
C SER A 81 -11.11 -0.68 1.12
N LEU A 82 -11.23 -2.01 1.15
CA LEU A 82 -10.25 -2.91 1.75
C LEU A 82 -8.90 -2.87 1.02
N ALA A 83 -8.91 -2.79 -0.30
CA ALA A 83 -7.69 -2.63 -1.09
C ALA A 83 -6.99 -1.30 -0.79
N ILE A 84 -7.74 -0.20 -0.69
CA ILE A 84 -7.21 1.12 -0.32
C ILE A 84 -6.59 1.09 1.09
N ASP A 85 -7.29 0.54 2.08
CA ASP A 85 -6.80 0.44 3.47
C ASP A 85 -5.50 -0.38 3.54
N THR A 86 -5.40 -1.45 2.75
CA THR A 86 -4.19 -2.30 2.67
C THR A 86 -3.01 -1.53 2.09
N LEU A 87 -3.24 -0.76 1.03
CA LEU A 87 -2.22 0.09 0.40
C LEU A 87 -1.77 1.21 1.34
N ASP A 88 -2.69 1.87 2.03
CA ASP A 88 -2.38 2.92 3.00
C ASP A 88 -1.53 2.37 4.15
N HIS A 89 -1.84 1.17 4.65
CA HIS A 89 -1.01 0.52 5.66
C HIS A 89 0.40 0.21 5.14
N ALA A 90 0.51 -0.39 3.94
CA ALA A 90 1.80 -0.75 3.35
C ALA A 90 2.69 0.48 3.08
N LEU A 91 2.11 1.59 2.62
CA LEU A 91 2.81 2.85 2.40
C LEU A 91 3.26 3.49 3.73
N SER A 92 2.41 3.46 4.77
CA SER A 92 2.71 4.01 6.10
C SER A 92 3.84 3.26 6.83
N VAL A 93 3.89 1.93 6.71
CA VAL A 93 4.97 1.12 7.30
C VAL A 93 6.33 1.47 6.69
N ARG A 94 6.37 1.76 5.38
CA ARG A 94 7.60 2.11 4.65
C ARG A 94 8.12 3.51 4.99
N THR A 95 7.23 4.47 5.18
CA THR A 95 7.64 5.83 5.62
C THR A 95 8.15 5.82 7.07
N SER A 96 7.55 5.01 7.94
CA SER A 96 7.96 4.90 9.36
C SER A 96 9.31 4.19 9.54
N SER A 97 9.63 3.23 8.66
CA SER A 97 10.92 2.52 8.67
C SER A 97 12.06 3.36 8.09
N ALA A 98 11.78 4.29 7.15
CA ALA A 98 12.76 5.27 6.68
C ALA A 98 13.19 6.26 7.79
N SER A 99 12.25 6.68 8.64
CA SER A 99 12.53 7.60 9.78
C SER A 99 13.33 6.96 10.92
N SER A 100 13.44 5.63 10.96
CA SER A 100 14.14 4.90 12.03
C SER A 100 15.63 4.67 11.75
N HIS A 101 16.14 5.05 10.56
CA HIS A 101 17.54 4.82 10.16
C HIS A 101 18.49 6.02 10.34
N THR A 102 18.05 7.11 10.98
CA THR A 102 18.90 8.28 11.29
C THR A 102 18.91 8.60 12.78
N ASN A 103 19.44 7.70 13.61
CA ASN A 103 20.01 8.13 14.90
C ASN A 103 20.98 7.10 15.46
N ARG A 104 22.24 7.17 15.02
CA ARG A 104 23.36 6.54 15.72
C ARG A 104 24.36 7.64 16.08
N PRO A 105 24.31 8.22 17.31
CA PRO A 105 25.38 9.08 17.76
C PRO A 105 26.63 8.22 17.98
N ASN A 106 27.72 8.61 17.33
CA ASN A 106 29.06 8.05 17.51
C ASN A 106 29.46 8.07 19.00
N GLN A 107 29.33 6.94 19.70
CA GLN A 107 30.06 6.67 20.94
C GLN A 107 31.42 6.11 20.57
N ALA A 108 32.42 6.99 20.43
CA ALA A 108 33.82 6.59 20.48
C ALA A 108 34.69 7.79 20.84
N MET A 109 34.86 8.04 22.14
CA MET A 109 36.15 8.39 22.75
C MET A 109 35.98 8.57 24.27
N GLN A 110 36.05 7.45 24.99
CA GLN A 110 36.61 7.44 26.34
C GLN A 110 37.82 6.50 26.33
N ARG A 111 39.00 7.05 26.56
CA ARG A 111 40.24 6.44 27.07
C ARG A 111 41.31 7.53 26.96
N THR A 112 42.08 7.94 27.95
CA THR A 112 42.31 7.55 29.35
C THR A 112 43.28 8.62 29.85
N ALA A 113 43.13 9.14 31.07
CA ALA A 113 44.19 9.91 31.73
C ALA A 113 45.42 9.01 32.00
N PRO A 114 46.61 9.57 32.27
CA PRO A 114 46.92 9.89 33.67
C PRO A 114 47.69 11.21 33.91
N ARG A 115 47.58 11.66 35.16
CA ARG A 115 48.43 12.66 35.84
C ARG A 115 49.92 12.31 35.76
N SER A 116 50.79 13.33 35.77
CA SER A 116 51.75 13.55 36.88
C SER A 116 52.50 14.87 36.73
N ASP A 117 52.70 15.52 37.88
CA ASP A 117 53.52 16.71 38.16
C ASP A 117 54.99 16.57 37.76
N ALA A 118 55.58 17.69 37.34
CA ALA A 118 56.94 18.15 37.69
C ALA A 118 57.07 19.65 37.40
#